data_AF-A0A101N8H5-F1
#
_entry.id   AF-A0A101N8H5-F1
#
_cell.length_a   1.000
_cell.length_b   1.000
_cell.length_c   1.000
_cell.angle_alpha   90.00
_cell.angle_beta   90.00
_cell.angle_gamma   90.00
#
_symmetry.space_group_name_H-M   'P 1'
#
loop_
_entity.id
_entity.type
_entity.pdbx_description
1 polymer ?
#
loop_
_entity_poly.entity_id
_entity_poly.type
_entity_poly.pdbx_seq_one_letter_code
_entity_poly.pdbx_strand_id
1 'polypeptide(L)'
;MSGATEAGETEAFARLLRELKDRSGLSYGALAKRLHMSTSTLHRYCNGTAVPIEYAPVERLARACRATPQELVELHRRWILADAARGRRTDQVAATGSTQEAGPAGSDGSADVPEAVGPGTEGGEKGTAVVVGVPGEPAPPHRPRRFRRRIALIASVAAVAALGAVVYDLRPTAVGDTTMPTITGTGEAGDTGDTGKPSAAPSPSGSGSGHKPSASAPDSPTGTAGSEGAGSGRSKDEGKQGVPQHTGAVPLTVGTRPYVYDNPCSQHFLVDSEPAQVGPPANEQDAPRWAAAYGAVSSGEQRVALTVQGTGEDTVVLEALHVRVLAKGAPLAWNDYSMGVGCGGRVETKSFDTDLDNGSPTVTVKNGQRAFPYKVSESDPEVFYVTAHTQAHDVRWDLTLDWSSGARHGTVRIDDNGTPFRTSADADRPGYDYPLGGGEWIKRGG
;
A
#
# COMPACT_ATOMS: atom_id res chain seq x y z
N MET A 1 5.17 42.38 5.46
CA MET A 1 6.56 42.06 5.03
C MET A 1 6.73 40.62 4.54
N SER A 2 5.95 39.63 5.02
CA SER A 2 6.13 38.20 4.71
C SER A 2 6.25 37.84 3.21
N GLY A 3 5.45 38.43 2.33
CA GLY A 3 5.48 38.12 0.89
C GLY A 3 6.82 38.38 0.19
N ALA A 4 7.64 39.30 0.71
CA ALA A 4 8.99 39.55 0.17
C ALA A 4 9.96 38.40 0.54
N THR A 5 9.84 37.86 1.74
CA THR A 5 10.63 36.70 2.20
C THR A 5 10.24 35.44 1.44
N GLU A 6 8.94 35.19 1.23
CA GLU A 6 8.42 34.02 0.49
C GLU A 6 8.82 34.00 -0.99
N ALA A 7 8.86 35.17 -1.63
CA ALA A 7 9.41 35.31 -2.98
C ALA A 7 10.93 35.03 -2.98
N GLY A 8 11.66 35.51 -1.97
CA GLY A 8 13.08 35.25 -1.79
C GLY A 8 13.43 33.77 -1.55
N GLU A 9 12.63 33.05 -0.76
CA GLU A 9 12.78 31.60 -0.51
C GLU A 9 12.60 30.79 -1.79
N THR A 10 11.55 31.12 -2.57
CA THR A 10 11.26 30.48 -3.86
C THR A 10 12.39 30.73 -4.88
N GLU A 11 12.86 31.97 -4.99
CA GLU A 11 13.91 32.36 -5.94
C GLU A 11 15.30 31.83 -5.52
N ALA A 12 15.58 31.69 -4.22
CA ALA A 12 16.83 31.08 -3.73
C ALA A 12 16.94 29.59 -4.07
N PHE A 13 15.80 28.88 -4.10
CA PHE A 13 15.69 27.50 -4.60
C PHE A 13 15.87 27.45 -6.13
N ALA A 14 15.12 28.27 -6.87
CA ALA A 14 15.18 28.32 -8.33
C ALA A 14 16.58 28.67 -8.88
N ARG A 15 17.27 29.62 -8.25
CA ARG A 15 18.65 30.00 -8.55
C ARG A 15 19.62 28.82 -8.45
N LEU A 16 19.53 28.00 -7.39
CA LEU A 16 20.41 26.85 -7.21
C LEU A 16 20.17 25.79 -8.30
N LEU A 17 18.91 25.60 -8.74
CA LEU A 17 18.60 24.75 -9.88
C LEU A 17 19.18 25.26 -11.20
N ARG A 18 19.15 26.58 -11.43
CA ARG A 18 19.79 27.20 -12.61
C ARG A 18 21.30 26.99 -12.58
N GLU A 19 21.96 27.26 -11.46
CA GLU A 19 23.41 27.06 -11.28
C GLU A 19 23.83 25.61 -11.57
N LEU A 20 23.11 24.61 -11.04
CA LEU A 20 23.35 23.19 -11.32
C LEU A 20 23.13 22.86 -12.81
N LYS A 21 22.04 23.35 -13.42
CA LYS A 21 21.71 23.10 -14.82
C LYS A 21 22.69 23.78 -15.79
N ASP A 22 23.16 24.98 -15.49
CA ASP A 22 24.12 25.70 -16.33
C ASP A 22 25.51 25.05 -16.26
N ARG A 23 25.96 24.66 -15.06
CA ARG A 23 27.20 23.88 -14.90
C ARG A 23 27.17 22.51 -15.58
N SER A 24 25.99 21.90 -15.72
CA SER A 24 25.85 20.60 -16.39
C SER A 24 26.07 20.64 -17.92
N GLY A 25 25.96 21.83 -18.54
CA GLY A 25 25.97 21.99 -20.00
C GLY A 25 24.75 21.41 -20.73
N LEU A 26 23.76 20.87 -20.02
CA LEU A 26 22.56 20.27 -20.61
C LEU A 26 21.51 21.33 -20.97
N SER A 27 20.87 21.16 -22.12
CA SER A 27 19.69 21.95 -22.49
C SER A 27 18.44 21.44 -21.76
N TYR A 28 17.45 22.32 -21.57
CA TYR A 28 16.16 21.93 -20.98
C TYR A 28 15.48 20.79 -21.73
N GLY A 29 15.62 20.73 -23.06
CA GLY A 29 15.10 19.62 -23.88
C GLY A 29 15.85 18.29 -23.67
N ALA A 30 17.15 18.31 -23.34
CA ALA A 30 17.91 17.11 -23.01
C ALA A 30 17.55 16.58 -21.60
N LEU A 31 17.35 17.48 -20.64
CA LEU A 31 16.85 17.15 -19.30
C LEU A 31 15.40 16.62 -19.35
N ALA A 32 14.52 17.26 -20.12
CA ALA A 32 13.14 16.83 -20.33
C ALA A 32 13.03 15.36 -20.78
N LYS A 33 13.81 14.99 -21.81
CA LYS A 33 13.88 13.62 -22.33
C LYS A 33 14.42 12.62 -21.30
N ARG A 34 15.42 12.99 -20.51
CA ARG A 34 16.03 12.11 -19.49
C ARG A 34 15.20 11.93 -18.22
N LEU A 35 14.35 12.90 -17.91
CA LEU A 35 13.55 12.93 -16.68
C LEU A 35 12.08 12.54 -16.91
N HIS A 36 11.70 12.27 -18.17
CA HIS A 36 10.32 12.05 -18.63
C HIS A 36 9.37 13.18 -18.20
N MET A 37 9.84 14.42 -18.34
CA MET A 37 9.13 15.63 -17.93
C MET A 37 9.06 16.63 -19.09
N SER A 38 8.02 17.45 -19.17
CA SER A 38 7.94 18.51 -20.19
C SER A 38 9.01 19.59 -19.97
N THR A 39 9.53 20.13 -21.07
CA THR A 39 10.45 21.27 -21.07
C THR A 39 9.85 22.48 -20.32
N SER A 40 8.54 22.71 -20.45
CA SER A 40 7.82 23.80 -19.77
C SER A 40 7.86 23.68 -18.25
N THR A 41 7.69 22.47 -17.69
CA THR A 41 7.75 22.26 -16.23
C THR A 41 9.16 22.52 -15.70
N LEU A 42 10.21 22.09 -16.42
CA LEU A 42 11.60 22.39 -16.06
C LEU A 42 11.91 23.89 -16.08
N HIS A 43 11.41 24.62 -17.07
CA HIS A 43 11.51 26.08 -17.11
C HIS A 43 10.80 26.74 -15.92
N ARG A 44 9.63 26.25 -15.50
CA ARG A 44 8.92 26.81 -14.33
C ARG A 44 9.69 26.60 -13.02
N TYR A 45 10.29 25.43 -12.83
CA TYR A 45 11.09 25.15 -11.62
C TYR A 45 12.38 25.98 -11.60
N CYS A 46 13.09 26.07 -12.73
CA CYS A 46 14.32 26.86 -12.81
C CYS A 46 14.05 28.37 -12.77
N ASN A 47 12.88 28.85 -13.19
CA ASN A 47 12.51 30.28 -13.12
C ASN A 47 11.73 30.65 -11.84
N GLY A 48 11.54 29.72 -10.89
CA GLY A 48 10.82 30.00 -9.63
C GLY A 48 9.32 30.23 -9.77
N THR A 49 8.73 30.00 -10.95
CA THR A 49 7.27 30.16 -11.19
C THR A 49 6.47 28.90 -10.86
N ALA A 50 7.14 27.85 -10.37
CA ALA A 50 6.52 26.74 -9.65
C ALA A 50 7.54 26.10 -8.68
N VAL A 51 7.09 25.76 -7.47
CA VAL A 51 7.81 24.89 -6.54
C VAL A 51 7.16 23.50 -6.60
N PRO A 52 7.89 22.43 -6.93
CA PRO A 52 7.36 21.05 -6.95
C PRO A 52 6.76 20.64 -5.61
N ILE A 53 5.68 19.86 -5.64
CA ILE A 53 5.03 19.28 -4.44
C ILE A 53 5.86 18.12 -3.87
N GLU A 54 6.63 17.43 -4.72
CA GLU A 54 7.54 16.35 -4.35
C GLU A 54 8.99 16.74 -4.66
N TYR A 55 9.93 16.33 -3.81
CA TYR A 55 11.36 16.53 -4.04
C TYR A 55 11.97 15.54 -5.05
N ALA A 56 11.40 14.33 -5.21
CA ALA A 56 11.99 13.27 -6.04
C ALA A 56 12.24 13.65 -7.53
N PRO A 57 11.42 14.47 -8.21
CA PRO A 57 11.75 14.98 -9.54
C PRO A 57 12.92 15.98 -9.55
N VAL A 58 13.07 16.76 -8.46
CA VAL A 58 14.13 17.75 -8.27
C VAL A 58 15.47 17.05 -8.06
N GLU A 59 15.49 16.04 -7.20
CA GLU A 59 16.68 15.25 -6.93
C GLU A 59 17.17 14.53 -8.20
N ARG A 60 16.25 13.94 -8.99
CA ARG A 60 16.58 13.33 -10.28
C ARG A 60 17.19 14.34 -11.25
N LEU A 61 16.67 15.57 -11.32
CA LEU A 61 17.27 16.65 -12.12
C LEU A 61 18.67 17.02 -11.62
N ALA A 62 18.84 17.24 -10.31
CA ALA A 62 20.11 17.61 -9.72
C ALA A 62 21.18 16.52 -9.94
N ARG A 63 20.81 15.24 -9.79
CA ARG A 63 21.68 14.09 -10.12
C ARG A 63 22.02 14.03 -11.61
N ALA A 64 21.05 14.28 -12.51
CA ALA A 64 21.32 14.38 -13.96
C ALA A 64 22.28 15.55 -14.31
N CYS A 65 22.26 16.62 -13.52
CA CYS A 65 23.17 17.76 -13.57
C CYS A 65 24.51 17.54 -12.84
N ARG A 66 24.77 16.35 -12.28
CA ARG A 66 25.96 16.00 -11.47
C ARG A 66 26.14 16.88 -10.22
N ALA A 67 25.05 17.15 -9.49
CA ALA A 67 25.14 17.76 -8.16
C ALA A 67 25.92 16.86 -7.18
N THR A 68 26.72 17.47 -6.32
CA THR A 68 27.42 16.79 -5.22
C THR A 68 26.44 16.43 -4.09
N PRO A 69 26.79 15.49 -3.18
CA PRO A 69 25.96 15.18 -2.02
C PRO A 69 25.62 16.42 -1.17
N GLN A 70 26.58 17.32 -1.00
CA GLN A 70 26.40 18.58 -0.26
C GLN A 70 25.41 19.52 -0.95
N GLU A 71 25.47 19.63 -2.28
CA GLU A 71 24.53 20.42 -3.06
C GLU A 71 23.11 19.81 -3.05
N LEU A 72 22.99 18.48 -3.01
CA LEU A 72 21.69 17.81 -2.87
C LEU A 72 21.04 18.09 -1.49
N VAL A 73 21.83 18.17 -0.42
CA VAL A 73 21.34 18.53 0.93
C VAL A 73 20.92 19.99 0.98
N GLU A 74 21.73 20.92 0.46
CA GLU A 74 21.39 22.34 0.41
C GLU A 74 20.17 22.62 -0.49
N LEU A 75 20.05 21.89 -1.60
CA LEU A 75 18.88 21.96 -2.48
C LEU A 75 17.60 21.46 -1.79
N HIS A 76 17.70 20.38 -1.00
CA HIS A 76 16.57 19.88 -0.21
C HIS A 76 16.17 20.88 0.89
N ARG A 77 17.14 21.47 1.58
CA ARG A 77 16.91 22.53 2.59
C ARG A 77 16.17 23.73 1.99
N ARG A 78 16.58 24.21 0.81
CA ARG A 78 15.91 25.34 0.12
C ARG A 78 14.55 24.95 -0.41
N TRP A 79 14.37 23.71 -0.86
CA TRP A 79 13.07 23.20 -1.28
C TRP A 79 12.07 23.23 -0.12
N ILE A 80 12.43 22.74 1.07
CA ILE A 80 11.56 22.79 2.27
C ILE A 80 11.09 24.22 2.60
N LEU A 81 12.00 25.20 2.53
CA LEU A 81 11.66 26.61 2.78
C LEU A 81 10.70 27.16 1.72
N ALA A 82 10.97 26.90 0.44
CA ALA A 82 10.11 27.30 -0.68
C ALA A 82 8.74 26.57 -0.67
N ASP A 83 8.69 25.34 -0.18
CA ASP A 83 7.47 24.53 -0.03
C ASP A 83 6.58 25.09 1.08
N ALA A 84 7.17 25.40 2.25
CA ALA A 84 6.48 26.09 3.34
C ALA A 84 5.97 27.48 2.94
N ALA A 85 6.73 28.22 2.12
CA ALA A 85 6.29 29.49 1.53
C ALA A 85 5.09 29.33 0.58
N ARG A 86 5.06 28.24 -0.19
CA ARG A 86 3.92 27.91 -1.07
C ARG A 86 2.67 27.59 -0.25
N GLY A 87 2.79 26.81 0.83
CA GLY A 87 1.69 26.48 1.74
C GLY A 87 1.01 27.73 2.30
N ARG A 88 1.80 28.62 2.94
CA ARG A 88 1.29 29.89 3.52
C ARG A 88 0.56 30.77 2.50
N ARG A 89 0.95 30.74 1.22
CA ARG A 89 0.28 31.47 0.15
C ARG A 89 -1.07 30.85 -0.23
N THR A 90 -1.16 29.52 -0.29
CA THR A 90 -2.44 28.83 -0.50
C THR A 90 -3.42 29.14 0.64
N ASP A 91 -2.93 29.12 1.89
CA ASP A 91 -3.75 29.41 3.07
C ASP A 91 -4.25 30.87 3.08
N GLN A 92 -3.41 31.84 2.68
CA GLN A 92 -3.83 33.24 2.54
C GLN A 92 -4.89 33.45 1.43
N VAL A 93 -4.79 32.73 0.32
CA VAL A 93 -5.80 32.77 -0.75
C VAL A 93 -7.11 32.13 -0.29
N ALA A 94 -7.06 31.03 0.47
CA ALA A 94 -8.25 30.44 1.09
C ALA A 94 -8.89 31.39 2.13
N ALA A 95 -8.10 32.04 2.99
CA ALA A 95 -8.58 32.98 3.98
C ALA A 95 -9.19 34.26 3.38
N THR A 96 -8.70 34.72 2.22
CA THR A 96 -9.27 35.88 1.50
C THR A 96 -10.45 35.53 0.59
N GLY A 97 -10.70 34.25 0.33
CA GLY A 97 -11.83 33.76 -0.47
C GLY A 97 -13.16 33.59 0.27
N SER A 98 -13.19 33.73 1.60
CA SER A 98 -14.38 33.42 2.43
C SER A 98 -15.43 34.55 2.58
N THR A 99 -15.39 35.59 1.75
CA THR A 99 -16.43 36.64 1.74
C THR A 99 -17.03 36.84 0.35
N GLN A 100 -17.66 35.80 -0.22
CA GLN A 100 -18.74 36.00 -1.19
C GLN A 100 -19.69 34.80 -1.25
N GLU A 101 -20.98 35.02 -0.97
CA GLU A 101 -22.04 34.02 -1.02
C GLU A 101 -22.80 34.06 -2.35
N ALA A 102 -23.02 32.88 -2.94
CA ALA A 102 -24.01 32.47 -3.95
C ALA A 102 -24.45 33.42 -5.11
N GLY A 103 -24.21 32.98 -6.36
CA GLY A 103 -24.90 33.48 -7.57
C GLY A 103 -24.40 32.77 -8.84
N PRO A 104 -25.27 32.23 -9.75
CA PRO A 104 -24.86 31.16 -10.68
C PRO A 104 -24.68 31.55 -12.16
N ALA A 105 -24.16 30.58 -12.92
CA ALA A 105 -24.16 30.42 -14.39
C ALA A 105 -23.14 31.22 -15.22
N GLY A 106 -22.66 30.59 -16.30
CA GLY A 106 -21.80 31.20 -17.32
C GLY A 106 -20.81 30.22 -17.96
N SER A 107 -21.12 29.71 -19.15
CA SER A 107 -20.18 28.99 -20.01
C SER A 107 -19.41 29.95 -20.94
N ASP A 108 -18.33 29.42 -21.53
CA ASP A 108 -17.55 29.98 -22.65
C ASP A 108 -16.73 31.26 -22.43
N GLY A 109 -15.72 31.46 -23.30
CA GLY A 109 -15.13 32.78 -23.53
C GLY A 109 -13.60 32.86 -23.52
N SER A 110 -12.91 32.14 -24.40
CA SER A 110 -11.48 32.37 -24.67
C SER A 110 -11.26 33.63 -25.53
N ALA A 111 -10.51 34.64 -25.08
CA ALA A 111 -9.85 35.64 -25.93
C ALA A 111 -8.76 36.46 -25.18
N ASP A 112 -7.50 36.36 -25.63
CA ASP A 112 -6.73 37.46 -26.27
C ASP A 112 -5.33 36.91 -26.67
N VAL A 113 -4.96 36.78 -27.95
CA VAL A 113 -4.61 37.78 -28.99
C VAL A 113 -3.10 38.09 -29.00
N PRO A 114 -2.45 38.02 -30.18
CA PRO A 114 -2.00 39.25 -30.85
C PRO A 114 -2.44 39.37 -32.32
N GLU A 115 -2.70 40.61 -32.72
CA GLU A 115 -3.01 41.07 -34.08
C GLU A 115 -1.74 41.41 -34.88
N ALA A 116 -1.68 41.06 -36.18
CA ALA A 116 -0.89 41.79 -37.20
C ALA A 116 -1.21 41.38 -38.66
N VAL A 117 -1.98 42.24 -39.36
CA VAL A 117 -1.84 42.66 -40.78
C VAL A 117 -1.81 41.61 -41.93
N GLY A 118 -2.79 41.69 -42.86
CA GLY A 118 -2.64 41.23 -44.26
C GLY A 118 -3.96 40.82 -44.95
N PRO A 119 -4.36 41.39 -46.12
CA PRO A 119 -5.74 41.26 -46.64
C PRO A 119 -5.91 40.24 -47.79
N GLY A 120 -7.17 39.84 -48.06
CA GLY A 120 -7.49 39.19 -49.35
C GLY A 120 -8.86 38.50 -49.48
N THR A 121 -9.83 39.23 -50.05
CA THR A 121 -10.87 38.71 -50.98
C THR A 121 -12.12 38.01 -50.41
N GLU A 122 -13.20 38.79 -50.48
CA GLU A 122 -14.63 38.46 -50.63
C GLU A 122 -14.93 37.19 -51.48
N GLY A 123 -16.07 36.51 -51.37
CA GLY A 123 -17.29 36.76 -50.61
C GLY A 123 -18.38 35.76 -51.04
N GLY A 124 -19.55 35.78 -50.39
CA GLY A 124 -20.60 34.78 -50.70
C GLY A 124 -21.81 34.76 -49.78
N GLU A 125 -22.40 35.92 -49.46
CA GLU A 125 -23.67 36.00 -48.72
C GLU A 125 -24.88 35.47 -49.51
N LYS A 126 -25.77 34.76 -48.79
CA LYS A 126 -27.26 34.90 -48.70
C LYS A 126 -27.80 33.60 -48.07
N GLY A 127 -28.63 33.59 -47.02
CA GLY A 127 -29.83 34.39 -46.76
C GLY A 127 -31.00 33.76 -47.52
N THR A 128 -32.14 33.31 -46.95
CA THR A 128 -32.88 33.59 -45.68
C THR A 128 -33.73 32.35 -45.29
N ALA A 129 -34.06 32.03 -44.02
CA ALA A 129 -35.28 32.40 -43.24
C ALA A 129 -36.62 32.34 -44.04
N VAL A 130 -37.80 31.82 -43.62
CA VAL A 130 -38.47 31.65 -42.28
C VAL A 130 -39.56 30.50 -42.27
N VAL A 131 -39.48 29.58 -41.29
CA VAL A 131 -40.49 28.97 -40.35
C VAL A 131 -41.95 28.52 -40.74
N VAL A 132 -42.37 27.38 -40.12
CA VAL A 132 -43.73 26.94 -39.58
C VAL A 132 -44.40 25.71 -40.25
N GLY A 133 -44.73 24.65 -39.46
CA GLY A 133 -46.00 23.90 -39.67
C GLY A 133 -46.08 22.36 -39.53
N VAL A 134 -45.91 21.77 -38.32
CA VAL A 134 -46.60 20.57 -37.73
C VAL A 134 -46.66 19.20 -38.50
N PRO A 135 -46.44 18.03 -37.84
CA PRO A 135 -46.34 16.72 -38.50
C PRO A 135 -47.66 15.90 -38.57
N GLY A 136 -47.70 14.92 -39.48
CA GLY A 136 -48.72 13.87 -39.58
C GLY A 136 -48.18 12.58 -40.22
N GLU A 137 -48.65 11.42 -39.76
CA GLU A 137 -48.20 10.05 -40.09
C GLU A 137 -48.38 9.68 -41.59
N PRO A 138 -47.59 8.71 -42.13
CA PRO A 138 -48.07 7.31 -42.13
C PRO A 138 -46.98 6.19 -42.11
N ALA A 139 -47.42 4.95 -41.88
CA ALA A 139 -46.67 3.69 -42.09
C ALA A 139 -46.99 3.05 -43.48
N PRO A 140 -46.74 1.74 -43.72
CA PRO A 140 -45.51 1.01 -44.09
C PRO A 140 -45.54 0.66 -45.62
N PRO A 141 -45.10 -0.51 -46.23
CA PRO A 141 -44.33 -1.69 -45.79
C PRO A 141 -43.30 -2.32 -46.81
N HIS A 142 -42.73 -3.47 -46.40
CA HIS A 142 -42.33 -4.66 -47.21
C HIS A 142 -41.04 -4.77 -48.07
N ARG A 143 -40.04 -5.44 -47.45
CA ARG A 143 -39.44 -6.76 -47.86
C ARG A 143 -38.40 -6.85 -49.02
N PRO A 144 -37.61 -7.96 -49.11
CA PRO A 144 -36.15 -7.87 -49.33
C PRO A 144 -35.61 -8.60 -50.59
N ARG A 145 -34.30 -8.46 -50.86
CA ARG A 145 -33.56 -9.30 -51.82
C ARG A 145 -32.18 -9.75 -51.32
N ARG A 146 -31.79 -10.98 -51.67
CA ARG A 146 -30.48 -11.62 -51.36
C ARG A 146 -29.60 -11.68 -52.62
N PHE A 147 -28.28 -11.51 -52.49
CA PHE A 147 -27.21 -12.11 -53.32
C PHE A 147 -25.90 -11.98 -52.51
N ARG A 148 -25.27 -13.02 -51.92
CA ARG A 148 -24.52 -14.20 -52.41
C ARG A 148 -23.21 -13.91 -53.20
N ARG A 149 -22.10 -14.51 -52.70
CA ARG A 149 -20.80 -14.91 -53.35
C ARG A 149 -19.75 -13.80 -53.57
N ARG A 150 -18.41 -13.99 -53.47
CA ARG A 150 -17.45 -15.09 -53.11
C ARG A 150 -16.29 -14.46 -52.29
N ILE A 151 -15.66 -15.06 -51.27
CA ILE A 151 -14.54 -16.06 -51.22
C ILE A 151 -13.25 -15.69 -52.00
N ALA A 152 -12.16 -15.42 -51.24
CA ALA A 152 -10.72 -15.78 -51.41
C ALA A 152 -10.02 -15.43 -50.05
N LEU A 153 -9.22 -16.24 -49.30
CA LEU A 153 -8.00 -17.05 -49.57
C LEU A 153 -6.87 -16.18 -50.19
N ILE A 154 -5.61 -16.12 -49.73
CA ILE A 154 -4.58 -17.08 -49.20
C ILE A 154 -3.59 -16.23 -48.32
N ALA A 155 -3.12 -16.55 -47.10
CA ALA A 155 -2.22 -17.59 -46.53
C ALA A 155 -0.67 -17.42 -46.71
N SER A 156 0.05 -17.22 -45.59
CA SER A 156 1.50 -17.51 -45.31
C SER A 156 1.83 -17.05 -43.87
N VAL A 157 2.45 -17.76 -42.90
CA VAL A 157 3.46 -18.85 -42.83
C VAL A 157 4.86 -18.37 -43.25
N ALA A 158 5.95 -18.43 -42.46
CA ALA A 158 6.18 -18.77 -41.05
C ALA A 158 7.57 -18.26 -40.59
N ALA A 159 7.88 -18.31 -39.28
CA ALA A 159 9.27 -18.39 -38.79
C ALA A 159 9.36 -19.13 -37.44
N VAL A 160 10.07 -20.26 -37.48
CA VAL A 160 10.27 -21.32 -36.48
C VAL A 160 10.95 -20.84 -35.17
N ALA A 161 10.61 -21.48 -34.05
CA ALA A 161 11.30 -21.36 -32.77
C ALA A 161 12.48 -22.34 -32.64
N ALA A 162 13.52 -21.98 -31.87
CA ALA A 162 14.15 -22.83 -30.83
C ALA A 162 15.51 -22.28 -30.35
N LEU A 163 15.93 -22.81 -29.19
CA LEU A 163 17.25 -22.72 -28.53
C LEU A 163 17.52 -21.42 -27.72
N GLY A 164 17.90 -21.51 -26.44
CA GLY A 164 18.08 -22.74 -25.65
C GLY A 164 18.17 -22.52 -24.14
N ALA A 165 17.90 -23.58 -23.39
CA ALA A 165 18.06 -23.62 -21.94
C ALA A 165 19.55 -23.74 -21.58
N VAL A 166 19.99 -22.95 -20.59
CA VAL A 166 21.28 -23.15 -19.92
C VAL A 166 20.98 -23.61 -18.49
N VAL A 167 21.18 -24.90 -18.25
CA VAL A 167 21.22 -25.48 -16.90
C VAL A 167 22.65 -25.34 -16.39
N TYR A 168 22.84 -24.65 -15.28
CA TYR A 168 24.09 -24.68 -14.52
C TYR A 168 23.87 -25.53 -13.27
N ASP A 169 24.29 -26.80 -13.34
CA ASP A 169 24.39 -27.67 -12.17
C ASP A 169 25.83 -27.53 -11.62
N LEU A 170 25.96 -26.93 -10.44
CA LEU A 170 27.21 -26.87 -9.69
C LEU A 170 27.00 -27.51 -8.31
N ARG A 171 27.39 -28.78 -8.22
CA ARG A 171 27.49 -29.53 -6.96
C ARG A 171 28.59 -28.93 -6.06
N PRO A 172 28.37 -28.84 -4.74
CA PRO A 172 29.35 -28.28 -3.83
C PRO A 172 30.47 -29.27 -3.50
N THR A 173 31.71 -28.79 -3.49
CA THR A 173 32.88 -29.52 -2.95
C THR A 173 33.15 -29.08 -1.52
N ALA A 174 33.20 -30.02 -0.57
CA ALA A 174 33.51 -29.76 0.83
C ALA A 174 34.95 -30.15 1.18
N VAL A 175 35.82 -29.15 1.35
CA VAL A 175 37.14 -29.16 2.02
C VAL A 175 37.40 -27.70 2.43
N GLY A 176 37.94 -27.34 3.59
CA GLY A 176 38.38 -28.12 4.75
C GLY A 176 38.80 -27.15 5.88
N ASP A 177 38.96 -27.69 7.08
CA ASP A 177 39.28 -26.93 8.31
C ASP A 177 40.70 -26.34 8.29
N THR A 178 40.88 -25.06 8.64
CA THR A 178 42.21 -24.43 8.87
C THR A 178 42.09 -23.19 9.77
N THR A 179 42.24 -23.42 11.08
CA THR A 179 43.01 -22.60 12.05
C THR A 179 43.27 -21.11 11.76
N MET A 180 42.68 -20.25 12.61
CA MET A 180 43.11 -18.86 12.85
C MET A 180 44.52 -18.81 13.47
N PRO A 181 45.41 -17.88 13.05
CA PRO A 181 46.73 -17.73 13.67
C PRO A 181 46.68 -16.89 14.96
N THR A 182 47.32 -17.41 16.00
CA THR A 182 47.67 -16.68 17.23
C THR A 182 48.72 -15.61 16.94
N ILE A 183 48.52 -14.38 17.45
CA ILE A 183 49.60 -13.41 17.62
C ILE A 183 49.86 -13.23 19.13
N THR A 184 50.90 -13.89 19.62
CA THR A 184 51.45 -13.66 20.97
C THR A 184 52.36 -12.44 20.97
N GLY A 185 52.16 -11.54 21.94
CA GLY A 185 52.96 -10.34 22.16
C GLY A 185 53.22 -10.11 23.65
N THR A 186 54.14 -10.88 24.21
CA THR A 186 54.74 -10.75 25.56
C THR A 186 55.50 -9.41 25.70
N GLY A 187 55.62 -8.73 26.86
CA GLY A 187 55.06 -8.94 28.20
C GLY A 187 55.70 -7.99 29.25
N GLU A 188 55.49 -8.28 30.55
CA GLU A 188 56.23 -7.80 31.75
C GLU A 188 56.17 -6.30 32.15
N ALA A 189 56.21 -5.90 33.44
CA ALA A 189 56.22 -6.62 34.74
C ALA A 189 55.75 -5.73 35.93
N GLY A 190 55.53 -6.34 37.11
CA GLY A 190 55.29 -5.69 38.42
C GLY A 190 53.98 -6.12 39.07
N ASP A 191 53.84 -7.28 39.74
CA ASP A 191 54.53 -7.83 40.94
C ASP A 191 53.83 -7.49 42.29
N THR A 192 53.96 -8.40 43.25
CA THR A 192 53.29 -8.53 44.57
C THR A 192 51.79 -8.91 44.47
N GLY A 193 51.28 -9.94 45.15
CA GLY A 193 51.95 -10.90 46.03
C GLY A 193 50.97 -11.55 47.02
N ASP A 194 50.75 -12.86 46.84
CA ASP A 194 50.25 -13.87 47.81
C ASP A 194 48.79 -13.70 48.34
N THR A 195 48.11 -14.70 48.96
CA THR A 195 48.46 -16.10 49.30
C THR A 195 47.25 -17.06 49.11
N GLY A 196 47.51 -18.37 49.00
CA GLY A 196 46.75 -19.33 49.86
C GLY A 196 45.73 -20.30 49.22
N LYS A 197 46.21 -21.31 48.48
CA LYS A 197 45.53 -22.61 48.25
C LYS A 197 45.83 -23.57 49.44
N PRO A 198 45.35 -24.85 49.53
CA PRO A 198 44.27 -25.57 48.83
C PRO A 198 43.37 -26.50 49.73
N SER A 199 42.40 -27.18 49.09
CA SER A 199 41.88 -28.54 49.40
C SER A 199 41.09 -28.83 50.70
N ALA A 200 39.85 -29.33 50.55
CA ALA A 200 39.52 -30.77 50.59
C ALA A 200 37.99 -31.04 50.62
N ALA A 201 37.54 -32.16 50.03
CA ALA A 201 36.24 -32.78 50.32
C ALA A 201 36.43 -33.89 51.38
N PRO A 202 35.40 -34.26 52.17
CA PRO A 202 34.45 -35.28 51.71
C PRO A 202 32.98 -35.14 52.22
N SER A 203 32.08 -36.00 51.70
CA SER A 203 30.70 -36.29 52.19
C SER A 203 30.73 -37.36 53.32
N PRO A 204 29.64 -38.04 53.78
CA PRO A 204 28.18 -37.94 53.50
C PRO A 204 27.20 -38.10 54.71
N SER A 205 25.88 -38.03 54.48
CA SER A 205 24.69 -38.69 55.14
C SER A 205 23.43 -37.82 54.88
N GLY A 206 22.17 -38.24 54.65
CA GLY A 206 21.45 -39.53 54.72
C GLY A 206 20.10 -39.29 55.45
N SER A 207 18.88 -39.61 54.98
CA SER A 207 18.37 -40.39 53.82
C SER A 207 17.00 -39.82 53.35
N GLY A 208 16.41 -40.25 52.21
CA GLY A 208 15.27 -41.21 52.11
C GLY A 208 13.89 -40.55 52.33
N SER A 209 12.85 -40.64 51.49
CA SER A 209 12.47 -41.48 50.32
C SER A 209 11.68 -40.57 49.33
N GLY A 210 11.45 -40.81 48.04
CA GLY A 210 11.33 -42.04 47.24
C GLY A 210 9.96 -42.06 46.54
N HIS A 211 9.91 -42.44 45.25
CA HIS A 211 8.76 -42.72 44.34
C HIS A 211 8.68 -41.87 43.05
N LYS A 212 9.00 -42.55 41.94
CA LYS A 212 8.54 -42.30 40.55
C LYS A 212 8.18 -43.69 39.99
N PRO A 213 7.08 -43.86 39.25
CA PRO A 213 7.15 -44.01 37.79
C PRO A 213 6.04 -43.18 37.09
N SER A 214 6.28 -42.52 35.96
CA SER A 214 6.48 -43.01 34.57
C SER A 214 5.19 -42.85 33.74
N ALA A 215 5.36 -42.71 32.43
CA ALA A 215 4.32 -42.24 31.50
C ALA A 215 3.36 -43.34 31.02
N SER A 216 2.18 -42.91 30.54
CA SER A 216 1.41 -43.54 29.46
C SER A 216 0.42 -42.54 28.86
N ALA A 217 0.32 -42.51 27.52
CA ALA A 217 -0.88 -42.04 26.81
C ALA A 217 -1.95 -43.15 26.84
N PRO A 218 -3.20 -42.87 26.45
CA PRO A 218 -3.68 -43.51 25.21
C PRO A 218 -4.67 -42.70 24.36
N ASP A 219 -5.00 -43.35 23.25
CA ASP A 219 -5.73 -42.97 22.03
C ASP A 219 -7.18 -42.44 22.09
N SER A 220 -7.60 -42.01 20.90
CA SER A 220 -8.91 -41.59 20.38
C SER A 220 -10.16 -42.35 20.83
N PRO A 221 -11.33 -41.68 20.84
CA PRO A 221 -12.64 -42.34 20.75
C PRO A 221 -13.07 -42.49 19.28
N THR A 222 -13.02 -43.72 18.75
CA THR A 222 -13.72 -44.11 17.52
C THR A 222 -15.17 -44.50 17.86
N GLY A 223 -16.15 -43.83 17.26
CA GLY A 223 -17.56 -44.22 17.37
C GLY A 223 -17.99 -45.11 16.21
N THR A 224 -18.50 -46.32 16.49
CA THR A 224 -19.01 -47.25 15.46
C THR A 224 -20.25 -47.99 15.95
N ALA A 225 -21.39 -47.82 15.27
CA ALA A 225 -22.39 -48.88 15.00
C ALA A 225 -23.59 -48.28 14.22
N GLY A 226 -24.01 -48.95 13.15
CA GLY A 226 -25.12 -48.50 12.29
C GLY A 226 -24.99 -49.02 10.86
N SER A 227 -25.01 -50.34 10.68
CA SER A 227 -24.82 -51.00 9.39
C SER A 227 -26.12 -51.58 8.87
N GLU A 228 -26.53 -51.19 7.65
CA GLU A 228 -27.37 -51.94 6.69
C GLU A 228 -27.49 -51.06 5.42
N GLY A 229 -27.37 -51.54 4.17
CA GLY A 229 -27.16 -52.91 3.68
C GLY A 229 -26.47 -52.94 2.30
N ALA A 230 -26.41 -54.12 1.68
CA ALA A 230 -25.51 -54.44 0.58
C ALA A 230 -25.91 -53.91 -0.81
N GLY A 231 -24.92 -53.75 -1.70
CA GLY A 231 -25.11 -53.38 -3.11
C GLY A 231 -23.86 -53.62 -3.97
N SER A 232 -23.54 -54.89 -4.25
CA SER A 232 -22.45 -55.25 -5.19
C SER A 232 -22.82 -54.87 -6.63
N GLY A 233 -21.90 -54.21 -7.34
CA GLY A 233 -22.16 -53.70 -8.69
C GLY A 233 -20.89 -53.32 -9.45
N ARG A 234 -19.93 -54.24 -9.57
CA ARG A 234 -18.70 -54.01 -10.35
C ARG A 234 -18.95 -54.18 -11.85
N SER A 235 -19.30 -53.09 -12.53
CA SER A 235 -19.28 -53.02 -13.99
C SER A 235 -18.07 -52.21 -14.46
N LYS A 236 -17.22 -52.83 -15.29
CA LYS A 236 -16.39 -52.07 -16.23
C LYS A 236 -17.32 -51.39 -17.23
N ASP A 237 -17.04 -50.13 -17.56
CA ASP A 237 -17.36 -49.60 -18.87
C ASP A 237 -16.24 -48.68 -19.34
N GLU A 238 -15.95 -48.69 -20.64
CA GLU A 238 -14.88 -47.92 -21.25
C GLU A 238 -15.43 -46.67 -21.93
N GLY A 239 -14.77 -45.53 -21.69
CA GLY A 239 -14.82 -44.39 -22.60
C GLY A 239 -16.00 -43.43 -22.46
N LYS A 240 -15.74 -42.30 -21.80
CA LYS A 240 -15.92 -40.98 -22.41
C LYS A 240 -15.07 -39.93 -21.70
N GLN A 241 -14.73 -38.88 -22.44
CA GLN A 241 -13.87 -37.79 -22.00
C GLN A 241 -14.48 -37.09 -20.77
N GLY A 242 -13.94 -37.39 -19.59
CA GLY A 242 -14.17 -36.58 -18.39
C GLY A 242 -13.40 -35.28 -18.53
N VAL A 243 -14.12 -34.17 -18.64
CA VAL A 243 -13.59 -32.84 -18.28
C VAL A 243 -12.96 -32.97 -16.90
N PRO A 244 -11.75 -32.42 -16.64
CA PRO A 244 -11.19 -32.43 -15.29
C PRO A 244 -12.22 -31.85 -14.32
N GLN A 245 -12.68 -32.66 -13.37
CA GLN A 245 -13.44 -32.14 -12.24
C GLN A 245 -12.45 -31.31 -11.42
N HIS A 246 -12.37 -30.02 -11.74
CA HIS A 246 -11.74 -29.05 -10.87
C HIS A 246 -12.49 -29.14 -9.53
N THR A 247 -11.80 -29.73 -8.55
CA THR A 247 -12.24 -29.72 -7.16
C THR A 247 -12.60 -28.29 -6.78
N GLY A 248 -13.70 -28.11 -6.03
CA GLY A 248 -14.30 -26.80 -5.73
C GLY A 248 -13.48 -25.88 -4.83
N ALA A 249 -12.15 -26.00 -4.86
CA ALA A 249 -11.23 -25.08 -4.24
C ALA A 249 -11.34 -23.69 -4.87
N VAL A 250 -11.27 -22.68 -4.02
CA VAL A 250 -11.17 -21.26 -4.39
C VAL A 250 -9.87 -21.08 -5.19
N PRO A 251 -9.90 -20.50 -6.41
CA PRO A 251 -8.74 -20.41 -7.30
C PRO A 251 -7.77 -19.26 -6.96
N LEU A 252 -7.83 -18.76 -5.73
CA LEU A 252 -7.03 -17.64 -5.26
C LEU A 252 -6.61 -17.86 -3.80
N THR A 253 -5.48 -17.27 -3.40
CA THR A 253 -5.07 -17.12 -2.01
C THR A 253 -5.13 -15.64 -1.61
N VAL A 254 -5.41 -15.38 -0.33
CA VAL A 254 -5.29 -14.05 0.27
C VAL A 254 -4.34 -14.13 1.46
N GLY A 255 -3.26 -13.36 1.42
CA GLY A 255 -2.38 -13.13 2.57
C GLY A 255 -2.77 -11.83 3.27
N THR A 256 -3.03 -11.90 4.57
CA THR A 256 -3.39 -10.73 5.41
C THR A 256 -2.18 -10.22 6.19
N ARG A 257 -1.98 -8.90 6.21
CA ARG A 257 -1.10 -8.19 7.16
C ARG A 257 -1.96 -7.20 7.95
N PRO A 258 -2.29 -7.45 9.24
CA PRO A 258 -3.33 -6.73 9.97
C PRO A 258 -2.94 -5.33 10.50
N TYR A 259 -1.64 -5.02 10.51
CA TYR A 259 -1.10 -3.75 10.99
C TYR A 259 -0.09 -3.23 9.97
N VAL A 260 -0.53 -2.35 9.07
CA VAL A 260 0.32 -1.70 8.06
C VAL A 260 0.09 -0.20 8.11
N TYR A 261 1.15 0.59 8.13
CA TYR A 261 1.07 2.00 8.50
C TYR A 261 0.92 2.88 7.25
N ASP A 262 0.06 3.91 7.29
CA ASP A 262 0.02 4.94 6.23
C ASP A 262 1.30 5.78 6.24
N ASN A 263 1.68 6.14 7.47
CA ASN A 263 2.88 6.86 7.80
C ASN A 263 3.35 6.35 9.16
N PRO A 264 4.64 6.52 9.53
CA PRO A 264 5.19 5.95 10.77
C PRO A 264 4.48 6.38 12.07
N CYS A 265 3.58 7.37 12.02
CA CYS A 265 2.85 7.92 13.15
C CYS A 265 1.34 7.72 13.12
N SER A 266 0.79 7.01 12.12
CA SER A 266 -0.65 6.73 12.10
C SER A 266 -1.06 5.62 13.07
N GLN A 267 -0.15 4.71 13.43
CA GLN A 267 -0.53 3.56 14.25
C GLN A 267 -0.60 3.92 15.73
N HIS A 268 -1.81 3.78 16.26
CA HIS A 268 -2.10 3.85 17.68
C HIS A 268 -2.73 2.53 18.14
N PHE A 269 -2.52 2.17 19.40
CA PHE A 269 -3.10 0.98 20.02
C PHE A 269 -3.68 1.29 21.40
N LEU A 270 -4.86 0.74 21.66
CA LEU A 270 -5.50 0.71 22.98
C LEU A 270 -4.99 -0.49 23.76
N VAL A 271 -4.56 -0.27 25.01
CA VAL A 271 -4.06 -1.31 25.92
C VAL A 271 -4.64 -1.13 27.32
N ASP A 272 -5.11 -2.23 27.93
CA ASP A 272 -5.62 -2.30 29.30
C ASP A 272 -4.46 -2.43 30.32
N SER A 273 -3.55 -1.46 30.33
CA SER A 273 -2.38 -1.45 31.21
C SER A 273 -1.87 -0.04 31.45
N GLU A 274 -1.18 0.16 32.56
CA GLU A 274 -0.50 1.42 32.87
C GLU A 274 0.81 1.56 32.08
N PRO A 275 1.30 2.80 31.81
CA PRO A 275 2.44 3.01 30.92
C PRO A 275 3.74 2.37 31.41
N ALA A 276 3.90 2.18 32.73
CA ALA A 276 5.04 1.48 33.33
C ALA A 276 5.05 -0.04 33.07
N GLN A 277 3.95 -0.61 32.58
CA GLN A 277 3.79 -2.03 32.26
C GLN A 277 3.87 -2.31 30.74
N VAL A 278 3.78 -1.27 29.92
CA VAL A 278 3.80 -1.34 28.46
C VAL A 278 5.22 -1.10 27.95
N GLY A 279 5.76 -2.03 27.17
CA GLY A 279 7.09 -1.92 26.57
C GLY A 279 7.17 -0.81 25.52
N PRO A 280 8.36 -0.51 24.99
CA PRO A 280 8.54 0.54 23.98
C PRO A 280 7.68 0.30 22.73
N PRO A 281 7.38 1.36 21.94
CA PRO A 281 6.57 1.25 20.73
C PRO A 281 7.18 0.30 19.70
N ALA A 282 6.31 -0.38 18.94
CA ALA A 282 6.72 -1.29 17.88
C ALA A 282 6.63 -0.65 16.48
N ASN A 283 7.64 -0.90 15.67
CA ASN A 283 7.59 -0.65 14.22
C ASN A 283 6.58 -1.61 13.55
N GLU A 284 6.22 -1.35 12.28
CA GLU A 284 5.24 -2.14 11.52
C GLU A 284 5.51 -3.65 11.50
N GLN A 285 6.78 -4.07 11.44
CA GLN A 285 7.16 -5.49 11.39
C GLN A 285 6.91 -6.18 12.73
N ASP A 286 7.16 -5.49 13.84
CA ASP A 286 7.00 -6.04 15.20
C ASP A 286 5.60 -5.81 15.79
N ALA A 287 4.79 -4.93 15.16
CA ALA A 287 3.44 -4.58 15.61
C ALA A 287 2.51 -5.78 15.90
N PRO A 288 2.45 -6.85 15.07
CA PRO A 288 1.61 -8.01 15.38
C PRO A 288 2.04 -8.73 16.67
N ARG A 289 3.36 -8.82 16.91
CA ARG A 289 3.91 -9.44 18.12
C ARG A 289 3.65 -8.58 19.35
N TRP A 290 3.80 -7.27 19.22
CA TRP A 290 3.54 -6.30 20.29
C TRP A 290 2.06 -6.30 20.67
N ALA A 291 1.17 -6.21 19.69
CA ALA A 291 -0.28 -6.23 19.93
C ALA A 291 -0.73 -7.54 20.59
N ALA A 292 -0.21 -8.69 20.14
CA ALA A 292 -0.49 -9.98 20.77
C ALA A 292 0.05 -10.07 22.21
N ALA A 293 1.19 -9.45 22.53
CA ALA A 293 1.78 -9.48 23.87
C ALA A 293 0.97 -8.67 24.91
N TYR A 294 0.32 -7.58 24.48
CA TYR A 294 -0.46 -6.70 25.36
C TYR A 294 -1.98 -6.84 25.21
N GLY A 295 -2.47 -7.75 24.35
CA GLY A 295 -3.89 -7.87 24.02
C GLY A 295 -4.46 -6.62 23.34
N ALA A 296 -3.61 -5.88 22.63
CA ALA A 296 -3.89 -4.54 22.15
C ALA A 296 -4.93 -4.52 21.02
N VAL A 297 -5.65 -3.40 20.91
CA VAL A 297 -6.69 -3.17 19.89
C VAL A 297 -6.35 -1.92 19.10
N SER A 298 -6.53 -1.92 17.77
CA SER A 298 -6.26 -0.74 16.95
C SER A 298 -7.15 0.43 17.35
N SER A 299 -6.51 1.58 17.56
CA SER A 299 -7.10 2.78 18.16
C SER A 299 -7.59 3.74 17.06
N GLY A 300 -8.91 3.94 16.95
CA GLY A 300 -9.57 4.79 15.95
C GLY A 300 -9.53 4.28 14.50
N GLU A 301 -8.34 3.87 14.03
CA GLU A 301 -8.06 3.39 12.67
C GLU A 301 -7.34 2.03 12.72
N GLN A 302 -7.73 1.09 11.86
CA GLN A 302 -6.93 -0.08 11.52
C GLN A 302 -6.74 -0.16 10.01
N ARG A 303 -5.48 -0.30 9.58
CA ARG A 303 -5.14 -0.54 8.17
C ARG A 303 -4.54 -1.93 7.98
N VAL A 304 -5.16 -2.67 7.06
CA VAL A 304 -4.76 -4.02 6.67
C VAL A 304 -4.25 -4.01 5.23
N ALA A 305 -3.19 -4.78 4.94
CA ALA A 305 -2.76 -5.06 3.59
C ALA A 305 -3.15 -6.49 3.20
N LEU A 306 -3.72 -6.63 2.00
CA LEU A 306 -4.22 -7.87 1.44
C LEU A 306 -3.43 -8.18 0.16
N THR A 307 -2.66 -9.26 0.16
CA THR A 307 -2.00 -9.77 -1.05
C THR A 307 -2.87 -10.87 -1.66
N VAL A 308 -3.40 -10.64 -2.85
CA VAL A 308 -4.29 -11.57 -3.55
C VAL A 308 -3.56 -12.13 -4.77
N GLN A 309 -3.51 -13.46 -4.90
CA GLN A 309 -2.81 -14.15 -5.98
C GLN A 309 -3.66 -15.31 -6.50
N GLY A 310 -3.65 -15.55 -7.81
CA GLY A 310 -4.29 -16.73 -8.40
C GLY A 310 -3.48 -18.00 -8.13
N THR A 311 -4.14 -19.14 -7.96
CA THR A 311 -3.46 -20.43 -7.63
C THR A 311 -3.25 -21.34 -8.85
N GLY A 312 -3.24 -20.79 -10.06
CA GLY A 312 -3.04 -21.56 -11.29
C GLY A 312 -3.21 -20.74 -12.56
N GLU A 313 -3.33 -21.44 -13.69
CA GLU A 313 -3.29 -20.87 -15.05
C GLU A 313 -4.50 -20.00 -15.41
N ASP A 314 -5.68 -20.28 -14.83
CA ASP A 314 -6.88 -19.48 -15.06
C ASP A 314 -6.73 -18.08 -14.43
N THR A 315 -7.01 -17.03 -15.21
CA THR A 315 -7.17 -15.68 -14.63
C THR A 315 -8.35 -15.65 -13.66
N VAL A 316 -8.16 -15.01 -12.51
CA VAL A 316 -9.23 -14.72 -11.55
C VAL A 316 -9.59 -13.25 -11.64
N VAL A 317 -10.89 -12.97 -11.81
CA VAL A 317 -11.44 -11.62 -11.70
C VAL A 317 -11.90 -11.43 -10.26
N LEU A 318 -11.43 -10.35 -9.63
CA LEU A 318 -11.91 -9.91 -8.33
C LEU A 318 -13.02 -8.90 -8.58
N GLU A 319 -14.25 -9.21 -8.17
CA GLU A 319 -15.45 -8.49 -8.61
C GLU A 319 -15.85 -7.35 -7.68
N ALA A 320 -15.79 -7.59 -6.38
CA ALA A 320 -16.10 -6.60 -5.34
C ALA A 320 -15.46 -6.99 -4.01
N LEU A 321 -15.10 -5.99 -3.19
CA LEU A 321 -14.70 -6.15 -1.81
C LEU A 321 -15.76 -5.51 -0.91
N HIS A 322 -16.22 -6.26 0.09
CA HIS A 322 -17.20 -5.80 1.07
C HIS A 322 -16.64 -5.95 2.48
N VAL A 323 -17.22 -5.19 3.41
CA VAL A 323 -16.94 -5.27 4.85
C VAL A 323 -18.16 -5.83 5.57
N ARG A 324 -17.94 -6.61 6.63
CA ARG A 324 -18.99 -7.12 7.50
C ARG A 324 -18.66 -6.82 8.94
N VAL A 325 -19.55 -6.09 9.61
CA VAL A 325 -19.51 -5.91 11.07
C VAL A 325 -20.10 -7.14 11.73
N LEU A 326 -19.30 -7.82 12.56
CA LEU A 326 -19.68 -9.04 13.28
C LEU A 326 -20.17 -8.73 14.70
N ALA A 327 -19.58 -7.71 15.33
CA ALA A 327 -20.03 -7.16 16.61
C ALA A 327 -19.69 -5.67 16.68
N LYS A 328 -20.55 -4.89 17.33
CA LYS A 328 -20.39 -3.45 17.60
C LYS A 328 -20.80 -3.22 19.06
N GLY A 329 -19.99 -2.48 19.82
CA GLY A 329 -20.20 -2.20 21.24
C GLY A 329 -19.66 -0.84 21.65
N ALA A 330 -19.75 -0.50 22.94
CA ALA A 330 -19.15 0.72 23.47
C ALA A 330 -17.61 0.71 23.30
N PRO A 331 -16.96 1.86 23.06
CA PRO A 331 -15.50 1.96 23.00
C PRO A 331 -14.83 1.44 24.26
N LEU A 332 -13.61 0.91 24.10
CA LEU A 332 -12.82 0.42 25.23
C LEU A 332 -12.33 1.57 26.11
N ALA A 333 -12.53 1.49 27.42
CA ALA A 333 -12.05 2.49 28.39
C ALA A 333 -10.55 2.29 28.71
N TRP A 334 -9.74 2.06 27.68
CA TRP A 334 -8.32 1.70 27.76
C TRP A 334 -7.42 2.90 27.45
N ASN A 335 -6.12 2.80 27.77
CA ASN A 335 -5.14 3.84 27.47
C ASN A 335 -4.72 3.77 25.99
N ASP A 336 -4.59 4.93 25.33
CA ASP A 336 -4.10 5.03 23.96
C ASP A 336 -2.57 5.20 23.91
N TYR A 337 -1.89 4.40 23.10
CA TYR A 337 -0.43 4.41 22.94
C TYR A 337 -0.06 4.64 21.48
N SER A 338 0.66 5.73 21.18
CA SER A 338 1.17 6.00 19.83
C SER A 338 2.42 5.16 19.54
N MET A 339 2.41 4.41 18.44
CA MET A 339 3.57 3.59 18.03
C MET A 339 4.63 4.37 17.26
N GLY A 340 4.34 5.63 16.91
CA GLY A 340 5.16 6.42 16.00
C GLY A 340 6.04 7.45 16.67
N VAL A 341 7.28 7.54 16.19
CA VAL A 341 8.26 8.53 16.65
C VAL A 341 8.98 9.16 15.46
N GLY A 342 9.02 10.50 15.40
CA GLY A 342 9.73 11.23 14.34
C GLY A 342 9.03 11.26 12.97
N CYS A 343 7.81 11.81 12.92
CA CYS A 343 6.98 11.84 11.72
C CYS A 343 7.58 12.72 10.60
N GLY A 344 8.09 12.09 9.55
CA GLY A 344 8.34 12.72 8.26
C GLY A 344 7.05 12.99 7.47
N GLY A 345 7.16 13.70 6.34
CA GLY A 345 6.01 14.16 5.55
C GLY A 345 5.04 13.06 5.10
N ARG A 346 3.75 13.41 5.05
CA ARG A 346 2.63 12.53 4.67
C ARG A 346 2.69 12.18 3.17
N VAL A 347 2.71 10.89 2.85
CA VAL A 347 2.50 10.36 1.50
C VAL A 347 1.32 9.41 1.55
N GLU A 348 0.14 9.90 1.18
CA GLU A 348 -1.10 9.12 1.26
C GLU A 348 -1.09 8.01 0.20
N THR A 349 -1.12 6.75 0.64
CA THR A 349 -1.10 5.60 -0.28
C THR A 349 -2.47 5.32 -0.88
N LYS A 350 -2.52 4.83 -2.12
CA LYS A 350 -3.74 4.30 -2.76
C LYS A 350 -4.34 3.20 -1.88
N SER A 351 -5.57 3.41 -1.43
CA SER A 351 -6.24 2.53 -0.50
C SER A 351 -7.74 2.50 -0.74
N PHE A 352 -8.36 1.45 -0.22
CA PHE A 352 -9.78 1.44 0.08
C PHE A 352 -10.02 1.93 1.51
N ASP A 353 -11.18 2.51 1.74
CA ASP A 353 -11.56 3.15 3.01
C ASP A 353 -12.99 2.73 3.39
N THR A 354 -13.22 2.48 4.68
CA THR A 354 -14.54 2.14 5.21
C THR A 354 -14.78 2.72 6.61
N ASP A 355 -15.94 3.33 6.78
CA ASP A 355 -16.45 3.80 8.06
C ASP A 355 -17.26 2.70 8.74
N LEU A 356 -16.73 2.17 9.84
CA LEU A 356 -17.37 1.10 10.61
C LEU A 356 -18.53 1.59 11.49
N ASP A 357 -18.65 2.90 11.74
CA ASP A 357 -19.74 3.45 12.56
C ASP A 357 -21.07 3.50 11.80
N ASN A 358 -21.01 3.65 10.47
CA ASN A 358 -22.14 3.56 9.57
C ASN A 358 -23.01 2.30 9.84
N GLY A 359 -24.33 2.43 9.66
CA GLY A 359 -25.29 1.34 9.82
C GLY A 359 -25.19 0.26 8.74
N SER A 360 -24.67 0.63 7.56
CA SER A 360 -24.31 -0.29 6.48
C SER A 360 -22.98 0.13 5.88
N PRO A 361 -21.84 -0.23 6.50
CA PRO A 361 -20.51 0.12 6.02
C PRO A 361 -20.27 -0.38 4.59
N THR A 362 -19.71 0.49 3.75
CA THR A 362 -19.31 0.16 2.38
C THR A 362 -17.82 0.41 2.19
N VAL A 363 -17.23 -0.29 1.22
CA VAL A 363 -15.83 -0.09 0.84
C VAL A 363 -15.77 0.97 -0.26
N THR A 364 -15.05 2.05 0.01
CA THR A 364 -14.89 3.20 -0.91
C THR A 364 -13.44 3.34 -1.36
N VAL A 365 -13.17 4.12 -2.41
CA VAL A 365 -11.82 4.36 -2.93
C VAL A 365 -11.24 5.68 -2.42
N LYS A 366 -9.95 5.69 -2.07
CA LYS A 366 -9.21 6.85 -1.58
C LYS A 366 -7.91 7.06 -2.36
N ASN A 367 -7.37 8.27 -2.34
CA ASN A 367 -6.02 8.60 -2.84
C ASN A 367 -5.74 8.18 -4.31
N GLY A 368 -6.77 8.16 -5.16
CA GLY A 368 -6.63 7.72 -6.55
C GLY A 368 -6.53 6.20 -6.74
N GLN A 369 -7.02 5.42 -5.77
CA GLN A 369 -7.29 3.99 -5.93
C GLN A 369 -8.38 3.76 -6.98
N ARG A 370 -8.24 2.70 -7.78
CA ARG A 370 -9.23 2.30 -8.79
C ARG A 370 -10.36 1.51 -8.11
N ALA A 371 -11.59 1.67 -8.57
CA ALA A 371 -12.68 0.81 -8.12
C ALA A 371 -12.51 -0.63 -8.65
N PHE A 372 -13.12 -1.61 -7.99
CA PHE A 372 -13.25 -2.95 -8.54
C PHE A 372 -14.02 -2.93 -9.90
N PRO A 373 -13.75 -3.87 -10.83
CA PRO A 373 -13.02 -5.12 -10.65
C PRO A 373 -11.49 -5.04 -10.87
N TYR A 374 -10.80 -6.08 -10.40
CA TYR A 374 -9.37 -6.33 -10.60
C TYR A 374 -9.14 -7.71 -11.24
N LYS A 375 -7.91 -7.99 -11.67
CA LYS A 375 -7.51 -9.31 -12.18
C LYS A 375 -6.23 -9.75 -11.48
N VAL A 376 -6.14 -11.03 -11.17
CA VAL A 376 -4.92 -11.66 -10.65
C VAL A 376 -4.67 -13.00 -11.36
N SER A 377 -3.42 -13.43 -11.32
CA SER A 377 -2.99 -14.77 -11.75
C SER A 377 -1.92 -15.30 -10.78
N GLU A 378 -1.35 -16.47 -11.07
CA GLU A 378 -0.17 -16.98 -10.36
C GLU A 378 1.06 -16.06 -10.51
N SER A 379 1.22 -15.41 -11.67
CA SER A 379 2.37 -14.53 -11.98
C SER A 379 2.10 -13.03 -11.79
N ASP A 380 0.86 -12.64 -11.52
CA ASP A 380 0.40 -11.26 -11.40
C ASP A 380 -0.47 -11.11 -10.12
N PRO A 381 0.17 -10.98 -8.94
CA PRO A 381 -0.53 -10.73 -7.67
C PRO A 381 -0.84 -9.24 -7.49
N GLU A 382 -2.01 -8.94 -6.91
CA GLU A 382 -2.41 -7.58 -6.54
C GLU A 382 -2.29 -7.37 -5.02
N VAL A 383 -1.92 -6.15 -4.60
CA VAL A 383 -1.85 -5.76 -3.18
C VAL A 383 -2.82 -4.62 -2.92
N PHE A 384 -3.75 -4.83 -1.99
CA PHE A 384 -4.75 -3.84 -1.59
C PHE A 384 -4.50 -3.39 -0.15
N TYR A 385 -4.52 -2.08 0.07
CA TYR A 385 -4.61 -1.51 1.41
C TYR A 385 -6.07 -1.17 1.71
N VAL A 386 -6.58 -1.62 2.84
CA VAL A 386 -7.93 -1.31 3.31
C VAL A 386 -7.81 -0.65 4.68
N THR A 387 -8.40 0.53 4.82
CA THR A 387 -8.39 1.31 6.06
C THR A 387 -9.80 1.33 6.63
N ALA A 388 -9.96 0.91 7.87
CA ALA A 388 -11.24 0.85 8.57
C ALA A 388 -11.20 1.75 9.81
N HIS A 389 -12.17 2.65 9.92
CA HIS A 389 -12.23 3.69 10.95
C HIS A 389 -13.44 3.52 11.86
N THR A 390 -13.32 3.92 13.13
CA THR A 390 -14.44 4.12 14.05
C THR A 390 -14.12 5.22 15.06
N GLN A 391 -15.08 6.11 15.29
CA GLN A 391 -15.04 7.21 16.24
C GLN A 391 -15.98 6.99 17.44
N ALA A 392 -16.92 6.03 17.34
CA ALA A 392 -17.96 5.82 18.35
C ALA A 392 -18.05 4.41 18.96
N HIS A 393 -17.34 3.38 18.46
CA HIS A 393 -17.57 1.99 18.89
C HIS A 393 -16.30 1.13 19.06
N ASP A 394 -16.42 0.02 19.79
CA ASP A 394 -15.55 -1.18 19.63
C ASP A 394 -16.20 -2.09 18.59
N VAL A 395 -15.49 -2.37 17.49
CA VAL A 395 -16.02 -3.09 16.33
C VAL A 395 -15.16 -4.30 16.02
N ARG A 396 -15.77 -5.49 15.97
CA ARG A 396 -15.19 -6.68 15.34
C ARG A 396 -15.72 -6.81 13.92
N TRP A 397 -14.82 -6.94 12.95
CA TRP A 397 -15.17 -6.92 11.53
C TRP A 397 -14.34 -7.92 10.72
N ASP A 398 -14.85 -8.31 9.56
CA ASP A 398 -14.08 -9.01 8.54
C ASP A 398 -14.39 -8.45 7.15
N LEU A 399 -13.63 -8.91 6.15
CA LEU A 399 -13.84 -8.57 4.76
C LEU A 399 -14.31 -9.79 3.98
N THR A 400 -15.04 -9.56 2.89
CA THR A 400 -15.43 -10.59 1.93
C THR A 400 -15.16 -10.13 0.51
N LEU A 401 -14.46 -10.96 -0.26
CA LEU A 401 -14.02 -10.67 -1.62
C LEU A 401 -14.73 -11.61 -2.59
N ASP A 402 -15.56 -11.04 -3.47
CA ASP A 402 -16.23 -11.75 -4.54
C ASP A 402 -15.27 -11.98 -5.71
N TRP A 403 -15.30 -13.17 -6.30
CA TRP A 403 -14.41 -13.58 -7.36
C TRP A 403 -15.12 -14.43 -8.42
N SER A 404 -14.61 -14.38 -9.65
CA SER A 404 -14.96 -15.31 -10.72
C SER A 404 -13.73 -15.78 -11.50
N SER A 405 -13.81 -17.01 -12.04
CA SER A 405 -12.75 -17.64 -12.82
C SER A 405 -13.36 -18.68 -13.76
N GLY A 406 -13.39 -18.38 -15.06
CA GLY A 406 -14.13 -19.15 -16.05
C GLY A 406 -15.63 -19.18 -15.73
N ALA A 407 -16.19 -20.39 -15.53
CA ALA A 407 -17.57 -20.57 -15.09
C ALA A 407 -17.75 -20.61 -13.55
N ARG A 408 -16.66 -20.63 -12.78
CA ARG A 408 -16.68 -20.66 -11.32
C ARG A 408 -16.80 -19.24 -10.77
N HIS A 409 -17.51 -19.09 -9.66
CA HIS A 409 -17.65 -17.85 -8.93
C HIS A 409 -17.87 -18.16 -7.44
N GLY A 410 -17.64 -17.18 -6.58
CA GLY A 410 -17.90 -17.30 -5.16
C GLY A 410 -17.34 -16.12 -4.37
N THR A 411 -17.35 -16.25 -3.04
CA THR A 411 -16.86 -15.25 -2.11
C THR A 411 -15.85 -15.88 -1.17
N VAL A 412 -14.72 -15.23 -0.93
CA VAL A 412 -13.75 -15.64 0.10
C VAL A 412 -13.86 -14.71 1.31
N ARG A 413 -13.78 -15.27 2.52
CA ARG A 413 -13.66 -14.49 3.77
C ARG A 413 -12.20 -14.11 3.99
N ILE A 414 -11.96 -12.89 4.43
CA ILE A 414 -10.65 -12.33 4.72
C ILE A 414 -10.69 -11.78 6.14
N ASP A 415 -9.88 -12.37 7.02
CA ASP A 415 -9.74 -12.03 8.43
C ASP A 415 -8.26 -12.15 8.85
N ASP A 416 -7.94 -11.93 10.13
CA ASP A 416 -6.60 -12.15 10.68
C ASP A 416 -6.47 -13.61 11.13
N ASN A 417 -6.15 -14.48 10.15
CA ASN A 417 -5.77 -15.88 10.38
C ASN A 417 -6.81 -16.68 11.21
N GLY A 418 -8.09 -16.48 10.92
CA GLY A 418 -9.23 -17.09 11.61
C GLY A 418 -9.87 -16.19 12.68
N THR A 419 -9.23 -15.08 13.05
CA THR A 419 -9.74 -14.10 14.02
C THR A 419 -10.25 -12.84 13.30
N PRO A 420 -11.45 -12.33 13.59
CA PRO A 420 -11.89 -11.04 13.04
C PRO A 420 -10.94 -9.90 13.42
N PHE A 421 -10.80 -8.93 12.51
CA PHE A 421 -10.16 -7.65 12.82
C PHE A 421 -10.92 -6.93 13.94
N ARG A 422 -10.24 -6.03 14.66
CA ARG A 422 -10.83 -5.29 15.76
C ARG A 422 -10.25 -3.88 15.85
N THR A 423 -11.13 -2.91 15.67
CA THR A 423 -10.84 -1.48 15.82
C THR A 423 -11.78 -0.92 16.88
N SER A 424 -11.26 -0.14 17.82
CA SER A 424 -12.08 0.59 18.79
C SER A 424 -11.75 2.07 18.73
N ALA A 425 -12.78 2.90 18.76
CA ALA A 425 -12.66 4.33 18.90
C ALA A 425 -11.84 4.72 20.14
N ASP A 426 -11.14 5.85 20.05
CA ASP A 426 -10.11 6.35 20.97
C ASP A 426 -10.53 7.61 21.77
N ALA A 427 -11.79 8.04 21.65
CA ALA A 427 -12.31 9.23 22.35
C ALA A 427 -12.20 9.15 23.90
N ASP A 428 -12.05 10.32 24.52
CA ASP A 428 -12.19 10.58 25.97
C ASP A 428 -11.31 9.73 26.91
N ARG A 429 -10.07 9.43 26.53
CA ARG A 429 -9.11 8.64 27.35
C ARG A 429 -7.71 9.26 27.45
N PRO A 430 -6.88 8.82 28.41
CA PRO A 430 -5.46 9.16 28.43
C PRO A 430 -4.74 8.60 27.19
N GLY A 431 -4.09 9.50 26.45
CA GLY A 431 -3.12 9.15 25.41
C GLY A 431 -1.69 9.21 25.95
N TYR A 432 -0.81 8.40 25.37
CA TYR A 432 0.61 8.30 25.70
C TYR A 432 1.46 8.26 24.43
N ASP A 433 2.54 9.03 24.46
CA ASP A 433 3.53 9.12 23.38
C ASP A 433 4.90 8.74 23.95
N TYR A 434 5.76 8.18 23.10
CA TYR A 434 7.11 7.76 23.48
C TYR A 434 8.13 8.70 22.82
N PRO A 435 8.78 9.62 23.54
CA PRO A 435 9.68 10.59 22.90
C PRO A 435 10.87 9.93 22.18
N LEU A 436 11.35 10.56 21.10
CA LEU A 436 12.60 10.15 20.44
C LEU A 436 13.77 10.20 21.45
N GLY A 437 14.41 9.04 21.68
CA GLY A 437 15.48 8.90 22.69
C GLY A 437 14.99 8.84 24.14
N GLY A 438 13.67 8.79 24.36
CA GLY A 438 13.07 8.57 25.68
C GLY A 438 13.22 7.12 26.16
N GLY A 439 13.10 6.93 27.48
CA GLY A 439 13.09 5.62 28.13
C GLY A 439 11.71 5.16 28.64
N GLU A 440 10.68 6.00 28.46
CA GLU A 440 9.35 5.79 29.04
C GLU A 440 8.25 6.44 28.19
N TRP A 441 7.02 5.96 28.42
CA TRP A 441 5.79 6.53 27.89
C TRP A 441 5.38 7.78 28.66
N ILE A 442 5.26 8.91 27.97
CA ILE A 442 4.83 10.19 28.56
C ILE A 442 3.37 10.45 28.17
N LYS A 443 2.57 10.93 29.13
CA LYS A 443 1.18 11.30 28.87
C LYS A 443 1.11 12.44 27.84
N ARG A 444 0.33 12.23 26.77
CA ARG A 444 0.07 13.22 25.73
C ARG A 444 -0.58 14.47 26.33
N GLY A 445 -0.06 15.64 25.96
CA GLY A 445 -0.70 16.92 26.28
C GLY A 445 -1.98 17.11 25.47
N GLY A 446 -3.05 17.55 26.12
CA GLY A 446 -4.31 17.95 25.49
C GLY A 446 -4.34 19.43 25.13
#